data_AF-A0A7R9UX17-F1
#
_entry.id   AF-A0A7R9UX17-F1
#
_cell.length_a   1.000
_cell.length_b   1.000
_cell.length_c   1.000
_cell.angle_alpha   90.00
_cell.angle_beta   90.00
_cell.angle_gamma   90.00
#
_symmetry.space_group_name_H-M   'P 1'
#
loop_
_entity.id
_entity.type
_entity.pdbx_description
1 polymer ?
#
loop_
_entity_poly.entity_id
_entity_poly.type
_entity_poly.pdbx_seq_one_letter_code
_entity_poly.pdbx_strand_id
1 'polypeptide(L)'
;PGVAMAARSRSLLRGAALLCVVAAGDSLSAHRVAHGPLGRVVSRHALRARALGMVQLEAKALTLSNWLEDLGNPGLARTLEAIFSSAAEVAGKIRTSSCDSVEGCFNTLGALDDEQFAIDLLANEVMYERLSSAGTVATISSTQDPYEIPIGGRGFSVAFDPLDSAASVDVNFAVGSSWGVWTGSKLTGIKGRDLAAAGLTIYGPRTAMLVATGARAGVDEFVLTDAIDGVWQWVVSNRFETIDEDQPFRRAIFAPGNLRATAGNAGYRELIDFYIERCYHLRYSGGMVPDVLQLVIKGRGIFANPDGGAPAPARIRLLYEAAPAAFV
;
A
#
# COMPACT_ATOMS: atom_id res chain seq x y z
N PRO A 1 -31.80 -54.60 -43.29
CA PRO A 1 -30.56 -54.58 -42.48
C PRO A 1 -30.40 -53.20 -41.80
N GLY A 2 -31.00 -52.91 -40.64
CA GLY A 2 -30.59 -53.41 -39.30
C GLY A 2 -29.17 -52.90 -38.99
N VAL A 3 -28.92 -51.90 -38.14
CA VAL A 3 -29.02 -51.84 -36.66
C VAL A 3 -28.94 -50.35 -36.26
N ALA A 4 -29.95 -49.71 -35.65
CA ALA A 4 -30.36 -49.63 -34.23
C ALA A 4 -29.69 -48.51 -33.38
N MET A 5 -30.58 -47.71 -32.77
CA MET A 5 -30.41 -46.63 -31.77
C MET A 5 -29.60 -47.02 -30.51
N ALA A 6 -29.01 -46.02 -29.85
CA ALA A 6 -29.34 -45.66 -28.45
C ALA A 6 -28.73 -44.30 -28.04
N ALA A 7 -29.41 -43.62 -27.12
CA ALA A 7 -29.19 -42.24 -26.68
C ALA A 7 -28.86 -42.15 -25.17
N ARG A 8 -28.44 -40.94 -24.74
CA ARG A 8 -28.32 -40.40 -23.35
C ARG A 8 -27.07 -40.88 -22.58
N SER A 9 -26.37 -40.09 -21.75
CA SER A 9 -26.77 -39.00 -20.83
C SER A 9 -25.55 -38.17 -20.36
N ARG A 10 -25.82 -37.01 -19.73
CA ARG A 10 -24.87 -36.02 -19.16
C ARG A 10 -24.27 -36.46 -17.80
N SER A 11 -23.01 -36.09 -17.52
CA SER A 11 -22.48 -35.74 -16.18
C SER A 11 -21.13 -35.00 -16.33
N LEU A 12 -21.02 -33.71 -15.95
CA LEU A 12 -20.54 -33.19 -14.66
C LEU A 12 -19.16 -33.74 -14.22
N LEU A 13 -18.08 -33.08 -14.67
CA LEU A 13 -16.74 -33.21 -14.11
C LEU A 13 -16.57 -32.17 -12.98
N ARG A 14 -16.59 -32.64 -11.73
CA ARG A 14 -16.06 -31.92 -10.57
C ARG A 14 -14.65 -32.46 -10.29
N GLY A 15 -13.64 -31.60 -10.36
CA GLY A 15 -12.29 -31.89 -9.90
C GLY A 15 -12.24 -31.94 -8.38
N ALA A 16 -11.71 -33.03 -7.82
CA ALA A 16 -11.43 -33.18 -6.40
C ALA A 16 -9.95 -32.85 -6.14
N ALA A 17 -9.71 -31.90 -5.25
CA ALA A 17 -8.40 -31.57 -4.71
C ALA A 17 -7.88 -32.71 -3.82
N LEU A 18 -6.64 -33.11 -4.05
CA LEU A 18 -5.93 -34.14 -3.29
C LEU A 18 -5.42 -33.52 -1.98
N LEU A 19 -5.97 -33.95 -0.84
CA LEU A 19 -5.46 -33.63 0.49
C LEU A 19 -4.54 -34.79 0.93
N CYS A 20 -3.24 -34.55 1.08
CA CYS A 20 -2.32 -35.50 1.68
C CYS A 20 -2.55 -35.57 3.19
N VAL A 21 -3.06 -36.69 3.69
CA VAL A 21 -3.04 -37.06 5.11
C VAL A 21 -2.00 -38.17 5.28
N VAL A 22 -0.96 -37.90 6.07
CA VAL A 22 0.02 -38.89 6.49
C VAL A 22 -0.59 -39.75 7.59
N ALA A 23 -0.63 -41.06 7.37
CA ALA A 23 -1.08 -42.06 8.33
C ALA A 23 -0.02 -42.30 9.42
N ALA A 24 -0.47 -42.47 10.66
CA ALA A 24 0.29 -43.15 11.70
C ALA A 24 -0.65 -44.18 12.36
N GLY A 25 -0.37 -45.46 12.12
CA GLY A 25 -0.88 -46.57 12.94
C GLY A 25 0.04 -46.77 14.14
N ASP A 26 -0.51 -47.03 15.32
CA ASP A 26 -0.70 -48.41 15.81
C ASP A 26 -1.00 -48.46 17.32
N SER A 27 -1.89 -49.40 17.64
CA SER A 27 -1.99 -50.17 18.89
C SER A 27 -2.49 -49.50 20.18
N LEU A 28 -3.68 -49.95 20.58
CA LEU A 28 -4.22 -49.92 21.94
C LEU A 28 -3.43 -50.88 22.85
N SER A 29 -3.00 -50.41 24.01
CA SER A 29 -2.95 -51.25 25.22
C SER A 29 -3.24 -50.41 26.46
N ALA A 30 -4.16 -50.92 27.27
CA ALA A 30 -4.67 -50.28 28.47
C ALA A 30 -3.71 -50.49 29.64
N HIS A 31 -3.31 -49.40 30.31
CA HIS A 31 -2.77 -49.49 31.67
C HIS A 31 -3.34 -48.37 32.57
N ARG A 32 -3.76 -48.81 33.76
CA ARG A 32 -4.41 -48.06 34.84
C ARG A 32 -3.60 -46.83 35.26
N VAL A 33 -4.28 -45.69 35.39
CA VAL A 33 -3.75 -44.48 36.04
C VAL A 33 -4.11 -44.52 37.52
N ALA A 34 -3.08 -44.54 38.38
CA ALA A 34 -3.18 -44.23 39.81
C ALA A 34 -2.66 -42.80 40.02
N HIS A 35 -3.35 -42.04 40.88
CA HIS A 35 -3.05 -40.65 41.22
C HIS A 35 -1.73 -40.49 42.01
N GLY A 36 -0.95 -39.47 41.64
CA GLY A 36 0.17 -38.92 42.43
C GLY A 36 0.48 -37.47 42.00
N PRO A 37 0.92 -36.57 42.91
CA PRO A 37 0.89 -35.14 42.67
C PRO A 37 2.12 -34.67 41.87
N LEU A 38 1.89 -34.06 40.71
CA LEU A 38 2.96 -33.43 39.92
C LEU A 38 3.19 -31.99 40.37
N GLY A 39 4.32 -31.77 41.04
CA GLY A 39 4.91 -30.45 41.21
C GLY A 39 5.24 -29.83 39.85
N ARG A 40 4.77 -28.61 39.63
CA ARG A 40 5.11 -27.80 38.44
C ARG A 40 6.57 -27.37 38.50
N VAL A 41 7.43 -28.04 37.74
CA VAL A 41 8.70 -27.45 37.29
C VAL A 41 8.37 -26.49 36.15
N VAL A 42 8.20 -25.21 36.47
CA VAL A 42 8.11 -24.15 35.46
C VAL A 42 9.52 -23.85 34.98
N SER A 43 9.78 -24.13 33.70
CA SER A 43 11.01 -23.77 33.00
C SER A 43 11.34 -22.28 33.20
N ARG A 44 12.52 -22.01 33.76
CA ARG A 44 13.08 -20.67 34.01
C ARG A 44 13.43 -19.86 32.74
N HIS A 45 13.05 -20.32 31.55
CA HIS A 45 13.39 -19.66 30.28
C HIS A 45 12.29 -18.79 29.65
N ALA A 46 11.10 -18.67 30.28
CA ALA A 46 10.00 -17.86 29.77
C ALA A 46 9.77 -16.52 30.51
N LEU A 47 10.59 -16.19 31.51
CA LEU A 47 10.47 -14.96 32.32
C LEU A 47 11.66 -14.03 32.11
N ARG A 48 11.88 -13.63 30.87
CA ARG A 48 12.65 -12.42 30.51
C ARG A 48 11.93 -11.63 29.42
N ALA A 49 10.60 -11.50 29.56
CA ALA A 49 9.93 -10.30 29.09
C ALA A 49 10.43 -9.16 29.99
N ARG A 50 11.50 -8.52 29.52
CA ARG A 50 12.13 -7.37 30.15
C ARG A 50 11.02 -6.35 30.37
N ALA A 51 10.77 -6.03 31.63
CA ALA A 51 10.07 -4.84 32.07
C ALA A 51 10.80 -3.62 31.48
N LEU A 52 10.52 -3.32 30.22
CA LEU A 52 10.64 -1.98 29.67
C LEU A 52 9.36 -1.29 30.12
N GLY A 53 9.56 -0.30 31.00
CA GLY A 53 8.49 0.34 31.75
C GLY A 53 7.28 0.62 30.89
N MET A 54 6.12 0.25 31.41
CA MET A 54 4.88 0.95 31.14
C MET A 54 5.07 2.40 31.65
N VAL A 55 5.83 3.19 30.89
CA VAL A 55 5.69 4.62 30.90
C VAL A 55 4.30 4.84 30.34
N GLN A 56 3.38 5.30 31.19
CA GLN A 56 2.21 6.04 30.74
C GLN A 56 2.73 7.11 29.79
N LEU A 57 2.67 6.83 28.48
CA LEU A 57 2.96 7.80 27.45
C LEU A 57 1.78 8.77 27.42
N GLU A 58 1.80 9.78 28.29
CA GLU A 58 1.21 11.08 28.01
C GLU A 58 2.03 11.82 26.94
N ALA A 59 2.45 11.11 25.88
CA ALA A 59 2.84 11.78 24.67
C ALA A 59 1.53 12.18 23.99
N LYS A 60 1.18 13.47 24.04
CA LYS A 60 0.20 14.05 23.13
C LYS A 60 0.55 13.53 21.74
N ALA A 61 -0.24 12.61 21.18
CA ALA A 61 -0.03 12.15 19.83
C ALA A 61 0.00 13.40 18.94
N LEU A 62 1.08 13.59 18.17
CA LEU A 62 1.17 14.73 17.27
C LEU A 62 0.05 14.56 16.24
N THR A 63 -0.98 15.40 16.36
CA THR A 63 -2.13 15.38 15.48
C THR A 63 -1.72 15.92 14.12
N LEU A 64 -2.47 15.57 13.06
CA LEU A 64 -2.30 16.19 11.76
C LEU A 64 -2.35 17.71 11.83
N SER A 65 -3.28 18.30 12.59
CA SER A 65 -3.40 19.76 12.71
C SER A 65 -2.13 20.40 13.26
N ASN A 66 -1.56 19.85 14.35
CA ASN A 66 -0.31 20.39 14.89
C ASN A 66 0.86 20.22 13.91
N TRP A 67 0.94 19.06 13.24
CA TRP A 67 1.97 18.84 12.24
C TRP A 67 1.88 19.81 11.06
N LEU A 68 0.68 20.15 10.60
CA LEU A 68 0.44 21.10 9.51
C LEU A 68 0.79 22.54 9.93
N GLU A 69 0.49 22.93 11.17
CA GLU A 69 0.89 24.23 11.73
C GLU A 69 2.41 24.40 11.74
N ASP A 70 3.14 23.34 12.13
CA ASP A 70 4.60 23.32 12.22
C ASP A 70 5.31 23.44 10.86
N LEU A 71 4.60 23.24 9.74
CA LEU A 71 5.19 23.39 8.39
C LEU A 71 5.57 24.83 8.06
N GLY A 72 4.97 25.83 8.71
CA GLY A 72 5.21 27.25 8.45
C GLY A 72 4.80 27.73 7.05
N ASN A 73 4.06 26.91 6.29
CA ASN A 73 3.53 27.25 4.96
C ASN A 73 2.00 26.99 4.92
N PRO A 74 1.16 28.01 5.20
CA PRO A 74 -0.29 27.84 5.28
C PRO A 74 -0.93 27.38 3.96
N GLY A 75 -0.32 27.69 2.82
CA GLY A 75 -0.80 27.25 1.52
C GLY A 75 -0.58 25.75 1.32
N LEU A 76 0.62 25.28 1.62
CA LEU A 76 0.95 23.86 1.56
C LEU A 76 0.16 23.07 2.59
N ALA A 77 0.00 23.60 3.80
CA ALA A 77 -0.79 22.98 4.86
C ALA A 77 -2.24 22.70 4.41
N ARG A 78 -2.91 23.66 3.78
CA ARG A 78 -4.26 23.46 3.21
C ARG A 78 -4.30 22.43 2.08
N THR A 79 -3.29 22.41 1.21
CA THR A 79 -3.20 21.38 0.16
C THR A 79 -3.04 19.99 0.75
N LEU A 80 -2.19 19.83 1.77
CA LEU A 80 -1.98 18.56 2.45
C LEU A 80 -3.22 18.12 3.23
N GLU A 81 -3.91 19.04 3.91
CA GLU A 81 -5.18 18.76 4.59
C GLU A 81 -6.23 18.18 3.63
N ALA A 82 -6.35 18.73 2.41
CA ALA A 82 -7.21 18.18 1.37
C ALA A 82 -6.80 16.75 0.97
N ILE A 83 -5.50 16.48 0.80
CA ILE A 83 -4.97 15.14 0.47
C ILE A 83 -5.26 14.13 1.60
N PHE A 84 -5.02 14.49 2.85
CA PHE A 84 -5.32 13.65 4.02
C PHE A 84 -6.82 13.36 4.13
N SER A 85 -7.67 14.36 3.86
CA SER A 85 -9.13 14.19 3.83
C SER A 85 -9.55 13.24 2.71
N SER A 86 -9.03 13.42 1.48
CA SER A 86 -9.28 12.51 0.36
C SER A 86 -8.87 11.08 0.69
N ALA A 87 -7.67 10.87 1.25
CA ALA A 87 -7.18 9.55 1.61
C ALA A 87 -8.06 8.84 2.65
N ALA A 88 -8.59 9.58 3.64
CA ALA A 88 -9.49 9.02 4.63
C ALA A 88 -10.83 8.56 4.01
N GLU A 89 -11.37 9.37 3.10
CA GLU A 89 -12.60 9.06 2.38
C GLU A 89 -12.42 7.88 1.40
N VAL A 90 -11.33 7.87 0.61
CA VAL A 90 -10.98 6.76 -0.28
C VAL A 90 -10.82 5.46 0.53
N ALA A 91 -10.16 5.51 1.69
CA ALA A 91 -10.04 4.34 2.56
C ALA A 91 -11.43 3.82 3.01
N GLY A 92 -12.37 4.71 3.31
CA GLY A 92 -13.75 4.34 3.62
C GLY A 92 -14.45 3.66 2.44
N LYS A 93 -14.32 4.23 1.24
CA LYS A 93 -14.91 3.74 0.00
C LYS A 93 -14.33 2.39 -0.45
N ILE A 94 -13.03 2.15 -0.25
CA ILE A 94 -12.41 0.84 -0.52
C ILE A 94 -12.93 -0.21 0.48
N ARG A 95 -13.05 0.13 1.76
CA ARG A 95 -13.52 -0.82 2.80
C ARG A 95 -14.96 -1.30 2.57
N THR A 96 -15.78 -0.53 1.88
CA THR A 96 -17.19 -0.84 1.61
C THR A 96 -17.48 -1.12 0.14
N SER A 97 -16.45 -1.22 -0.71
CA SER A 97 -16.65 -1.51 -2.14
C SER A 97 -17.24 -2.90 -2.35
N SER A 98 -18.08 -3.02 -3.36
CA SER A 98 -18.52 -4.31 -3.88
C SER A 98 -17.63 -4.70 -5.05
N CYS A 99 -17.30 -5.98 -5.17
CA CYS A 99 -16.43 -6.47 -6.23
C CYS A 99 -17.07 -7.69 -6.89
N ASP A 100 -16.99 -7.76 -8.21
CA ASP A 100 -17.27 -8.98 -8.96
C ASP A 100 -16.10 -9.37 -9.86
N SER A 101 -16.10 -10.61 -10.35
CA SER A 101 -14.96 -11.17 -11.10
C SER A 101 -14.88 -10.70 -12.55
N VAL A 102 -15.77 -9.81 -13.01
CA VAL A 102 -15.89 -9.40 -14.42
C VAL A 102 -15.65 -7.91 -14.60
N GLU A 103 -16.27 -7.08 -13.76
CA GLU A 103 -16.28 -5.62 -13.84
C GLU A 103 -15.33 -4.98 -12.81
N GLY A 104 -14.79 -5.78 -11.89
CA GLY A 104 -13.86 -5.32 -10.86
C GLY A 104 -14.59 -4.77 -9.63
N CYS A 105 -13.93 -3.87 -8.91
CA CYS A 105 -14.50 -3.27 -7.70
C CYS A 105 -15.11 -1.91 -7.97
N PHE A 106 -16.31 -1.71 -7.44
CA PHE A 106 -17.11 -0.51 -7.59
C PHE A 106 -17.70 -0.07 -6.25
N ASN A 107 -18.04 1.20 -6.18
CA ASN A 107 -18.82 1.76 -5.08
C ASN A 107 -19.81 2.78 -5.62
N THR A 108 -20.90 2.98 -4.90
CA THR A 108 -21.83 4.07 -5.16
C THR A 108 -21.30 5.33 -4.47
N LEU A 109 -21.15 6.42 -5.23
CA LEU A 109 -21.13 7.75 -4.61
C LEU A 109 -22.50 7.99 -3.97
N GLY A 110 -22.60 8.85 -2.95
CA GLY A 110 -23.83 9.13 -2.19
C GLY A 110 -24.93 9.79 -3.03
N ALA A 111 -25.38 9.12 -4.07
CA ALA A 111 -26.18 9.62 -5.17
C ALA A 111 -27.50 8.82 -5.20
N LEU A 112 -28.59 9.55 -5.43
CA LEU A 112 -29.99 9.10 -5.36
C LEU A 112 -30.41 8.27 -6.61
N ASP A 113 -29.44 7.78 -7.38
CA ASP A 113 -29.57 7.46 -8.81
C ASP A 113 -28.76 6.22 -9.28
N ASP A 114 -28.37 5.32 -8.36
CA ASP A 114 -27.85 3.96 -8.68
C ASP A 114 -26.58 3.88 -9.57
N GLU A 115 -25.87 4.98 -9.83
CA GLU A 115 -24.63 4.94 -10.62
C GLU A 115 -23.44 4.33 -9.85
N GLN A 116 -22.86 3.27 -10.41
CA GLN A 116 -21.68 2.58 -9.88
C GLN A 116 -20.41 3.11 -10.55
N PHE A 117 -19.42 3.49 -9.74
CA PHE A 117 -18.12 3.91 -10.24
C PHE A 117 -17.06 2.87 -9.92
N ALA A 118 -16.21 2.57 -10.90
CA ALA A 118 -14.97 1.84 -10.66
C ALA A 118 -14.18 2.54 -9.55
N ILE A 119 -13.62 1.75 -8.63
CA ILE A 119 -13.04 2.27 -7.38
C ILE A 119 -11.88 3.25 -7.60
N ASP A 120 -11.16 3.12 -8.72
CA ASP A 120 -10.09 4.02 -9.13
C ASP A 120 -10.60 5.38 -9.65
N LEU A 121 -11.69 5.38 -10.43
CA LEU A 121 -12.38 6.61 -10.87
C LEU A 121 -13.02 7.33 -9.68
N LEU A 122 -13.62 6.58 -8.76
CA LEU A 122 -14.16 7.10 -7.52
C LEU A 122 -13.07 7.78 -6.67
N ALA A 123 -11.89 7.17 -6.57
CA ALA A 123 -10.75 7.75 -5.86
C ALA A 123 -10.21 9.00 -6.58
N ASN A 124 -10.22 9.01 -7.91
CA ASN A 124 -9.85 10.19 -8.72
C ASN A 124 -10.77 11.38 -8.41
N GLU A 125 -12.09 11.16 -8.42
CA GLU A 125 -13.08 12.21 -8.17
C GLU A 125 -12.94 12.79 -6.75
N VAL A 126 -12.81 11.92 -5.73
CA VAL A 126 -12.61 12.37 -4.34
C VAL A 126 -11.36 13.23 -4.19
N MET A 127 -10.26 12.89 -4.86
CA MET A 127 -9.05 13.72 -4.86
C MET A 127 -9.29 15.04 -5.59
N TYR A 128 -9.92 15.00 -6.76
CA TYR A 128 -10.21 16.17 -7.57
C TYR A 128 -11.09 17.19 -6.83
N GLU A 129 -12.21 16.76 -6.24
CA GLU A 129 -13.16 17.62 -5.53
C GLU A 129 -12.51 18.31 -4.32
N ARG A 130 -11.77 17.55 -3.50
CA ARG A 130 -11.13 18.07 -2.29
C ARG A 130 -10.00 19.04 -2.63
N LEU A 131 -9.17 18.73 -3.61
CA LEU A 131 -8.09 19.62 -4.07
C LEU A 131 -8.63 20.88 -4.74
N SER A 132 -9.71 20.78 -5.52
CA SER A 132 -10.41 21.93 -6.12
C SER A 132 -10.98 22.86 -5.04
N SER A 133 -11.51 22.29 -3.96
CA SER A 133 -12.08 23.04 -2.84
C SER A 133 -11.01 23.70 -1.95
N ALA A 134 -9.74 23.28 -2.03
CA ALA A 134 -8.67 23.81 -1.18
C ALA A 134 -8.28 25.27 -1.51
N GLY A 135 -8.56 25.73 -2.74
CA GLY A 135 -8.21 27.09 -3.22
C GLY A 135 -6.71 27.37 -3.39
N THR A 136 -5.84 26.43 -3.00
CA THR A 136 -4.38 26.54 -3.06
C THR A 136 -3.76 25.78 -4.24
N VAL A 137 -4.57 25.02 -4.99
CA VAL A 137 -4.10 24.23 -6.13
C VAL A 137 -4.57 24.88 -7.42
N ALA A 138 -3.62 25.28 -8.26
CA ALA A 138 -3.87 25.89 -9.56
C ALA A 138 -4.13 24.85 -10.65
N THR A 139 -3.42 23.72 -10.59
CA THR A 139 -3.43 22.68 -11.63
C THR A 139 -3.37 21.31 -11.02
N ILE A 140 -4.18 20.40 -11.54
CA ILE A 140 -4.18 18.97 -11.20
C ILE A 140 -3.81 18.14 -12.43
N SER A 141 -3.19 16.99 -12.24
CA SER A 141 -3.13 15.93 -13.24
C SER A 141 -3.16 14.58 -12.54
N SER A 142 -3.79 13.57 -13.13
CA SER A 142 -3.84 12.24 -12.53
C SER A 142 -3.50 11.14 -13.53
N THR A 143 -3.34 9.92 -13.04
CA THR A 143 -3.17 8.77 -13.91
C THR A 143 -4.41 8.44 -14.74
N GLN A 144 -5.59 8.85 -14.29
CA GLN A 144 -6.87 8.71 -15.00
C GLN A 144 -7.06 9.86 -16.01
N ASP A 145 -6.56 11.05 -15.68
CA ASP A 145 -6.58 12.25 -16.52
C ASP A 145 -5.16 12.81 -16.71
N PRO A 146 -4.34 12.20 -17.61
CA PRO A 146 -2.90 12.46 -17.71
C PRO A 146 -2.57 13.74 -18.50
N TYR A 147 -3.30 14.81 -18.22
CA TYR A 147 -3.14 16.16 -18.76
C TYR A 147 -3.28 17.19 -17.65
N GLU A 148 -2.74 18.40 -17.86
CA GLU A 148 -2.89 19.51 -16.91
C GLU A 148 -4.35 20.02 -16.93
N ILE A 149 -5.03 19.94 -15.79
CA ILE A 149 -6.38 20.47 -15.56
C ILE A 149 -6.27 21.71 -14.67
N PRO A 150 -6.46 22.93 -15.20
CA PRO A 150 -6.52 24.14 -14.39
C PRO A 150 -7.81 24.15 -13.55
N ILE A 151 -7.67 24.31 -12.23
CA ILE A 151 -8.79 24.31 -11.27
C ILE A 151 -8.94 25.63 -10.51
N GLY A 152 -8.19 26.66 -10.90
CA GLY A 152 -8.43 28.05 -10.49
C GLY A 152 -7.87 28.49 -9.13
N GLY A 153 -7.27 27.59 -8.35
CA GLY A 153 -6.53 27.97 -7.14
C GLY A 153 -5.15 28.56 -7.44
N ARG A 154 -4.35 28.79 -6.39
CA ARG A 154 -3.02 29.42 -6.50
C ARG A 154 -1.99 28.85 -5.56
N GLY A 155 -0.76 28.74 -6.03
CA GLY A 155 0.43 28.43 -5.22
C GLY A 155 1.01 27.06 -5.49
N PHE A 156 0.17 26.06 -5.79
CA PHE A 156 0.62 24.69 -6.00
C PHE A 156 -0.01 24.01 -7.21
N SER A 157 0.67 22.99 -7.72
CA SER A 157 0.14 22.03 -8.69
C SER A 157 0.31 20.64 -8.11
N VAL A 158 -0.68 19.77 -8.29
CA VAL A 158 -0.69 18.43 -7.69
C VAL A 158 -0.83 17.37 -8.77
N ALA A 159 0.04 16.37 -8.74
CA ALA A 159 -0.08 15.18 -9.58
C ALA A 159 -0.24 13.94 -8.69
N PHE A 160 -1.14 13.02 -9.07
CA PHE A 160 -1.41 11.84 -8.25
C PHE A 160 -1.77 10.58 -9.06
N ASP A 161 -1.47 9.42 -8.50
CA ASP A 161 -2.15 8.16 -8.83
C ASP A 161 -3.19 7.90 -7.73
N PRO A 162 -4.51 8.02 -8.03
CA PRO A 162 -5.53 7.92 -7.00
C PRO A 162 -5.62 6.51 -6.44
N LEU A 163 -5.26 5.49 -7.22
CA LEU A 163 -5.26 4.10 -6.77
C LEU A 163 -4.26 3.23 -7.57
N ASP A 164 -3.01 3.18 -7.11
CA ASP A 164 -2.04 2.19 -7.51
C ASP A 164 -2.55 0.78 -7.18
N SER A 165 -2.45 -0.11 -8.16
CA SER A 165 -2.85 -1.51 -8.07
C SER A 165 -4.34 -1.73 -7.81
N ALA A 166 -5.21 -0.89 -8.35
CA ALA A 166 -6.67 -1.04 -8.30
C ALA A 166 -7.17 -2.44 -8.70
N ALA A 167 -6.48 -3.11 -9.62
CA ALA A 167 -6.76 -4.50 -10.04
C ALA A 167 -6.48 -5.56 -8.96
N SER A 168 -6.03 -5.17 -7.76
CA SER A 168 -5.80 -6.05 -6.61
C SER A 168 -6.82 -5.85 -5.48
N VAL A 169 -7.79 -4.93 -5.65
CA VAL A 169 -8.84 -4.68 -4.65
C VAL A 169 -9.78 -5.89 -4.55
N ASP A 170 -10.08 -6.57 -5.66
CA ASP A 170 -10.99 -7.72 -5.75
C ASP A 170 -10.50 -8.94 -4.95
N VAL A 171 -9.18 -9.16 -4.93
CA VAL A 171 -8.52 -10.20 -4.13
C VAL A 171 -8.17 -9.74 -2.71
N ASN A 172 -8.68 -8.57 -2.30
CA ASN A 172 -8.50 -7.99 -0.97
C ASN A 172 -7.02 -7.80 -0.57
N PHE A 173 -6.17 -7.46 -1.55
CA PHE A 173 -4.77 -7.11 -1.32
C PHE A 173 -4.64 -5.63 -0.96
N ALA A 174 -3.52 -5.28 -0.34
CA ALA A 174 -3.22 -3.88 -0.06
C ALA A 174 -2.98 -3.13 -1.37
N VAL A 175 -3.59 -1.96 -1.48
CA VAL A 175 -3.46 -1.01 -2.60
C VAL A 175 -3.03 0.34 -2.04
N GLY A 176 -2.81 1.35 -2.88
CA GLY A 176 -2.41 2.65 -2.36
C GLY A 176 -2.60 3.82 -3.31
N SER A 177 -2.32 5.03 -2.85
CA SER A 177 -2.23 6.22 -3.68
C SER A 177 -0.83 6.81 -3.57
N SER A 178 -0.35 7.44 -4.63
CA SER A 178 0.86 8.26 -4.61
C SER A 178 0.55 9.66 -5.10
N TRP A 179 1.23 10.66 -4.56
CA TRP A 179 0.97 12.05 -4.90
C TRP A 179 2.21 12.91 -4.72
N GLY A 180 2.31 13.96 -5.53
CA GLY A 180 3.34 14.97 -5.47
C GLY A 180 2.75 16.37 -5.59
N VAL A 181 3.31 17.30 -4.82
CA VAL A 181 2.93 18.72 -4.79
C VAL A 181 4.12 19.55 -5.24
N TRP A 182 3.95 20.32 -6.32
CA TRP A 182 4.93 21.30 -6.81
C TRP A 182 4.43 22.71 -6.56
N THR A 183 5.35 23.66 -6.39
CA THR A 183 4.97 25.09 -6.38
C THR A 183 4.66 25.58 -7.79
N GLY A 184 3.71 26.50 -7.92
CA GLY A 184 3.33 27.11 -9.19
C GLY A 184 2.08 26.50 -9.80
N SER A 185 1.93 26.63 -11.12
CA SER A 185 0.70 26.31 -11.87
C SER A 185 0.97 25.42 -13.09
N LYS A 186 2.02 24.61 -13.04
CA LYS A 186 2.43 23.71 -14.13
C LYS A 186 2.94 22.39 -13.56
N LEU A 187 2.66 21.32 -14.28
CA LEU A 187 3.16 19.95 -14.09
C LEU A 187 4.00 19.49 -15.29
N THR A 188 4.23 20.36 -16.26
CA THR A 188 5.12 20.15 -17.40
C THR A 188 6.46 20.87 -17.23
N GLY A 189 7.55 20.23 -17.66
CA GLY A 189 8.91 20.79 -17.57
C GLY A 189 9.47 20.90 -16.15
N ILE A 190 8.80 20.31 -15.16
CA ILE A 190 9.18 20.24 -13.75
C ILE A 190 10.08 19.03 -13.46
N LYS A 191 10.77 19.04 -12.32
CA LYS A 191 11.60 17.91 -11.87
C LYS A 191 11.09 17.38 -10.54
N GLY A 192 11.31 16.08 -10.28
CA GLY A 192 10.96 15.46 -9.00
C GLY A 192 11.66 16.13 -7.81
N ARG A 193 12.90 16.59 -7.97
CA ARG A 193 13.62 17.33 -6.91
C ARG A 193 13.02 18.70 -6.56
N ASP A 194 12.09 19.21 -7.38
CA ASP A 194 11.42 20.49 -7.16
C ASP A 194 10.08 20.30 -6.39
N LEU A 195 9.79 19.08 -5.92
CA LEU A 195 8.64 18.77 -5.08
C LEU A 195 8.69 19.57 -3.77
N ALA A 196 7.58 20.22 -3.43
CA ALA A 196 7.36 20.86 -2.13
C ALA A 196 6.94 19.82 -1.07
N ALA A 197 6.20 18.80 -1.48
CA ALA A 197 5.85 17.65 -0.66
C ALA A 197 5.45 16.46 -1.55
N ALA A 198 5.60 15.25 -1.04
CA ALA A 198 5.09 14.05 -1.67
C ALA A 198 4.71 13.01 -0.62
N GLY A 199 3.91 12.04 -1.02
CA GLY A 199 3.53 10.97 -0.12
C GLY A 199 2.98 9.73 -0.80
N LEU A 200 2.95 8.67 0.00
CA LEU A 200 2.48 7.34 -0.35
C LEU A 200 1.46 6.89 0.70
N THR A 201 0.22 6.66 0.28
CA THR A 201 -0.86 6.17 1.15
C THR A 201 -1.09 4.69 0.89
N ILE A 202 -1.06 3.85 1.92
CA ILE A 202 -1.48 2.45 1.82
C ILE A 202 -2.89 2.25 2.39
N TYR A 203 -3.73 1.57 1.62
CA TYR A 203 -5.03 1.06 2.03
C TYR A 203 -4.91 -0.46 2.21
N GLY A 204 -4.48 -0.87 3.40
CA GLY A 204 -4.36 -2.28 3.76
C GLY A 204 -5.17 -2.61 5.02
N PRO A 205 -4.72 -3.58 5.84
CA PRO A 205 -5.34 -3.87 7.14
C PRO A 205 -5.38 -2.66 8.09
N ARG A 206 -4.47 -1.70 7.88
CA ARG A 206 -4.49 -0.36 8.45
C ARG A 206 -4.31 0.63 7.31
N THR A 207 -4.91 1.80 7.44
CA THR A 207 -4.64 2.92 6.52
C THR A 207 -3.52 3.76 7.09
N ALA A 208 -2.44 3.91 6.33
CA ALA A 208 -1.27 4.69 6.72
C ALA A 208 -0.77 5.54 5.54
N MET A 209 -0.08 6.63 5.84
CA MET A 209 0.49 7.53 4.84
C MET A 209 1.91 7.91 5.24
N LEU A 210 2.85 7.75 4.32
CA LEU A 210 4.18 8.34 4.43
C LEU A 210 4.17 9.71 3.77
N VAL A 211 4.69 10.73 4.45
CA VAL A 211 4.77 12.10 3.94
C VAL A 211 6.17 12.65 4.12
N ALA A 212 6.72 13.16 3.02
CA ALA A 212 7.96 13.92 2.98
C ALA A 212 7.66 15.36 2.53
N THR A 213 8.36 16.35 3.09
CA THR A 213 8.23 17.75 2.67
C THR A 213 9.60 18.35 2.41
N GLY A 214 9.70 19.28 1.45
CA GLY A 214 10.93 20.00 1.17
C GLY A 214 11.37 20.96 2.29
N ALA A 215 10.50 21.18 3.29
CA ALA A 215 10.77 22.06 4.42
C ALA A 215 11.61 21.39 5.52
N ARG A 216 11.60 20.05 5.62
CA ARG A 216 12.32 19.31 6.67
C ARG A 216 12.81 17.96 6.18
N ALA A 217 13.98 17.54 6.65
CA ALA A 217 14.53 16.23 6.33
C ALA A 217 13.73 15.11 7.03
N GLY A 218 13.63 13.96 6.36
CA GLY A 218 12.95 12.76 6.85
C GLY A 218 11.49 12.65 6.42
N VAL A 219 10.91 11.50 6.75
CA VAL A 219 9.56 11.07 6.38
C VAL A 219 8.76 10.83 7.64
N ASP A 220 7.52 11.33 7.70
CA ASP A 220 6.60 11.05 8.79
C ASP A 220 5.56 10.01 8.36
N GLU A 221 5.32 9.03 9.23
CA GLU A 221 4.23 8.05 9.08
C GLU A 221 3.02 8.55 9.84
N PHE A 222 1.90 8.65 9.13
CA PHE A 222 0.58 8.86 9.70
C PHE A 222 -0.22 7.58 9.66
N VAL A 223 -1.01 7.33 10.71
CA VAL A 223 -1.99 6.25 10.74
C VAL A 223 -3.36 6.86 10.92
N LEU A 224 -4.31 6.41 10.11
CA LEU A 224 -5.72 6.78 10.27
C LEU A 224 -6.30 5.89 11.38
N THR A 225 -6.72 6.52 12.47
CA THR A 225 -7.24 5.84 13.65
C THR A 225 -8.63 6.35 14.00
N ASP A 226 -9.42 5.49 14.61
CA ASP A 226 -10.70 5.85 15.21
C ASP A 226 -10.43 6.66 16.47
N ALA A 227 -10.93 7.90 16.54
CA ALA A 227 -10.88 8.67 17.78
C ALA A 227 -11.90 8.13 18.78
N ILE A 228 -11.73 8.47 20.06
CA ILE A 228 -12.60 8.01 21.15
C ILE A 228 -14.08 8.45 20.93
N ASP A 229 -14.32 9.46 20.09
CA ASP A 229 -15.63 10.01 19.74
C ASP A 229 -16.20 9.49 18.41
N GLY A 230 -15.57 8.51 17.77
CA GLY A 230 -16.02 7.93 16.49
C GLY A 230 -15.64 8.73 15.25
N VAL A 231 -14.80 9.77 15.40
CA VAL A 231 -14.30 10.57 14.27
C VAL A 231 -12.94 10.04 13.85
N TRP A 232 -12.78 9.67 12.57
CA TRP A 232 -11.50 9.25 12.05
C TRP A 232 -10.48 10.41 12.07
N GLN A 233 -9.30 10.17 12.63
CA GLN A 233 -8.23 11.16 12.70
C GLN A 233 -6.89 10.58 12.24
N TRP A 234 -6.07 11.44 11.63
CA TRP A 234 -4.69 11.13 11.29
C TRP A 234 -3.77 11.50 12.46
N VAL A 235 -3.01 10.53 12.93
CA VAL A 235 -2.01 10.72 13.98
C VAL A 235 -0.63 10.35 13.46
N VAL A 236 0.39 11.12 13.82
CA VAL A 236 1.78 10.76 13.54
C VAL A 236 2.14 9.55 14.40
N SER A 237 2.47 8.45 13.74
CA SER A 237 2.86 7.20 14.39
C SER A 237 4.37 7.01 14.45
N ASN A 238 5.12 7.55 13.49
CA ASN A 238 6.57 7.39 13.44
C ASN A 238 7.23 8.48 12.58
N ARG A 239 8.55 8.62 12.70
CA ARG A 239 9.40 9.45 11.84
C ARG A 239 10.65 8.66 11.44
N PHE A 240 10.99 8.70 10.15
CA PHE A 240 12.17 8.07 9.57
C PHE A 240 13.13 9.14 9.05
N GLU A 241 14.31 9.27 9.64
CA GLU A 241 15.32 10.22 9.13
C GLU A 241 16.25 9.58 8.09
N THR A 242 16.49 8.28 8.21
CA THR A 242 17.34 7.50 7.31
C THR A 242 16.78 6.10 7.15
N ILE A 243 17.12 5.46 6.02
CA ILE A 243 16.99 4.02 5.84
C ILE A 243 18.34 3.41 6.25
N ASP A 244 18.33 2.30 6.99
CA ASP A 244 19.55 1.68 7.49
C ASP A 244 20.28 0.95 6.35
N GLU A 245 21.37 1.57 5.87
CA GLU A 245 22.20 1.05 4.77
C GLU A 245 23.18 -0.04 5.22
N ASP A 246 23.48 -0.16 6.53
CA ASP A 246 24.54 -1.02 7.07
C ASP A 246 24.03 -2.40 7.53
N GLN A 247 22.80 -2.79 7.14
CA GLN A 247 22.20 -4.03 7.63
C GLN A 247 22.76 -5.29 6.93
N PRO A 248 22.97 -6.38 7.70
CA PRO A 248 23.43 -7.64 7.13
C PRO A 248 22.42 -8.20 6.10
N PHE A 249 22.90 -8.40 4.88
CA PHE A 249 22.16 -8.81 3.68
C PHE A 249 21.15 -9.96 3.87
N ARG A 250 21.38 -10.88 4.81
CA ARG A 250 20.50 -12.04 5.08
C ARG A 250 19.10 -11.69 5.61
N ARG A 251 18.78 -10.41 5.83
CA ARG A 251 17.46 -9.94 6.29
C ARG A 251 16.83 -8.85 5.40
N ALA A 252 17.48 -8.52 4.28
CA ALA A 252 16.97 -7.54 3.34
C ALA A 252 15.78 -8.09 2.55
N ILE A 253 14.84 -7.21 2.22
CA ILE A 253 13.67 -7.51 1.39
C ILE A 253 14.02 -7.17 -0.06
N PHE A 254 13.54 -7.95 -1.03
CA PHE A 254 13.53 -7.51 -2.42
C PHE A 254 12.13 -7.67 -3.04
N ALA A 255 11.70 -6.64 -3.75
CA ALA A 255 10.41 -6.49 -4.40
C ALA A 255 10.62 -6.27 -5.92
N PRO A 256 10.59 -7.34 -6.74
CA PRO A 256 10.84 -7.26 -8.18
C PRO A 256 9.60 -6.81 -8.96
N GLY A 257 9.33 -5.50 -8.97
CA GLY A 257 8.24 -4.84 -9.70
C GLY A 257 8.14 -5.14 -11.20
N ASN A 258 9.21 -5.60 -11.84
CA ASN A 258 9.17 -6.08 -13.22
C ASN A 258 10.05 -7.30 -13.46
N LEU A 259 9.85 -8.41 -12.74
CA LEU A 259 10.68 -9.62 -12.86
C LEU A 259 10.84 -10.14 -14.31
N ARG A 260 9.84 -9.93 -15.17
CA ARG A 260 9.89 -10.29 -16.61
C ARG A 260 11.00 -9.56 -17.38
N ALA A 261 11.46 -8.40 -16.90
CA ALA A 261 12.56 -7.66 -17.51
C ALA A 261 13.89 -8.44 -17.50
N THR A 262 14.05 -9.43 -16.63
CA THR A 262 15.23 -10.33 -16.63
C THR A 262 15.41 -11.09 -17.96
N ALA A 263 14.37 -11.19 -18.78
CA ALA A 263 14.45 -11.78 -20.12
C ALA A 263 15.25 -10.91 -21.12
N GLY A 264 15.12 -9.58 -21.03
CA GLY A 264 15.76 -8.63 -21.94
C GLY A 264 16.84 -7.76 -21.30
N ASN A 265 17.04 -7.86 -19.98
CA ASN A 265 18.00 -7.07 -19.21
C ASN A 265 18.91 -8.00 -18.39
N ALA A 266 20.11 -8.25 -18.92
CA ALA A 266 21.10 -9.16 -18.29
C ALA A 266 21.56 -8.65 -16.92
N GLY A 267 21.80 -7.35 -16.77
CA GLY A 267 22.20 -6.76 -15.49
C GLY A 267 21.11 -6.90 -14.42
N TYR A 268 19.83 -6.80 -14.80
CA TYR A 268 18.74 -7.07 -13.87
C TYR A 268 18.63 -8.55 -13.49
N ARG A 269 18.90 -9.47 -14.44
CA ARG A 269 18.98 -10.91 -14.13
C ARG A 269 20.07 -11.20 -13.11
N GLU A 270 21.28 -10.68 -13.33
CA GLU A 270 22.40 -10.82 -12.39
C GLU A 270 22.06 -10.27 -11.00
N LEU A 271 21.32 -9.15 -10.93
CA LEU A 271 20.86 -8.58 -9.67
C LEU A 271 19.85 -9.48 -8.94
N ILE A 272 18.91 -10.08 -9.68
CA ILE A 272 17.95 -11.05 -9.10
C ILE A 272 18.67 -12.30 -8.62
N ASP A 273 19.60 -12.84 -9.40
CA ASP A 273 20.41 -14.01 -9.02
C ASP A 273 21.21 -13.70 -7.75
N PHE A 274 21.82 -12.51 -7.66
CA PHE A 274 22.49 -12.04 -6.44
C PHE A 274 21.56 -12.03 -5.21
N TYR A 275 20.33 -11.52 -5.33
CA TYR A 275 19.38 -11.52 -4.22
C TYR A 275 19.00 -12.93 -3.77
N ILE A 276 18.84 -13.85 -4.73
CA ILE A 276 18.53 -15.26 -4.46
C ILE A 276 19.71 -15.95 -3.77
N GLU A 277 20.93 -15.82 -4.30
CA GLU A 277 22.15 -16.42 -3.73
C GLU A 277 22.47 -15.90 -2.32
N ARG A 278 22.14 -14.64 -2.05
CA ARG A 278 22.31 -14.02 -0.72
C ARG A 278 21.12 -14.26 0.22
N CYS A 279 20.11 -15.01 -0.21
CA CYS A 279 18.91 -15.35 0.55
C CYS A 279 18.13 -14.11 1.03
N TYR A 280 17.94 -13.10 0.17
CA TYR A 280 17.05 -11.98 0.49
C TYR A 280 15.60 -12.49 0.59
N HIS A 281 14.77 -11.81 1.39
CA HIS A 281 13.36 -12.15 1.50
C HIS A 281 12.58 -11.56 0.31
N LEU A 282 12.05 -12.41 -0.56
CA LEU A 282 11.10 -11.99 -1.60
C LEU A 282 9.81 -11.49 -0.95
N ARG A 283 9.44 -10.24 -1.23
CA ARG A 283 8.11 -9.69 -0.95
C ARG A 283 7.71 -8.81 -2.10
N TYR A 284 6.62 -9.18 -2.75
CA TYR A 284 6.07 -8.42 -3.86
C TYR A 284 4.56 -8.54 -3.79
N SER A 285 3.88 -7.44 -3.47
CA SER A 285 2.41 -7.41 -3.41
C SER A 285 1.78 -7.27 -4.78
N GLY A 286 2.55 -6.82 -5.78
CA GLY A 286 2.04 -6.47 -7.11
C GLY A 286 1.88 -4.97 -7.34
N GLY A 287 2.11 -4.14 -6.31
CA GLY A 287 1.91 -2.69 -6.36
C GLY A 287 3.08 -1.90 -5.82
N MET A 288 3.38 -0.78 -6.48
CA MET A 288 4.52 0.06 -6.10
C MET A 288 4.32 0.66 -4.70
N VAL A 289 3.14 1.20 -4.40
CA VAL A 289 2.89 1.90 -3.13
C VAL A 289 3.03 0.94 -1.93
N PRO A 290 2.35 -0.22 -1.88
CA PRO A 290 2.53 -1.16 -0.77
C PRO A 290 3.97 -1.69 -0.68
N ASP A 291 4.62 -1.92 -1.83
CA ASP A 291 5.97 -2.48 -1.85
C ASP A 291 7.04 -1.46 -1.47
N VAL A 292 6.93 -0.18 -1.83
CA VAL A 292 7.87 0.87 -1.38
C VAL A 292 7.63 1.23 0.08
N LEU A 293 6.37 1.38 0.49
CA LEU A 293 6.02 1.76 1.87
C LEU A 293 6.51 0.73 2.89
N GLN A 294 6.47 -0.57 2.58
CA GLN A 294 7.04 -1.58 3.47
C GLN A 294 8.56 -1.45 3.63
N LEU A 295 9.29 -0.99 2.61
CA LEU A 295 10.75 -0.84 2.68
C LEU A 295 11.13 0.30 3.63
N VAL A 296 10.40 1.43 3.52
CA VAL A 296 10.57 2.58 4.42
C VAL A 296 10.25 2.17 5.86
N ILE A 297 9.10 1.54 6.11
CA ILE A 297 8.70 1.11 7.46
C ILE A 297 9.66 0.07 8.05
N LYS A 298 10.16 -0.86 7.23
CA LYS A 298 11.14 -1.86 7.69
C LYS A 298 12.56 -1.30 7.77
N GLY A 299 12.78 -0.10 7.26
CA GLY A 299 14.08 0.56 7.14
C GLY A 299 15.07 -0.25 6.31
N ARG A 300 14.60 -1.08 5.35
CA ARG A 300 15.47 -1.96 4.55
C ARG A 300 14.79 -2.55 3.32
N GLY A 301 15.63 -2.86 2.34
CA GLY A 301 15.28 -3.65 1.16
C GLY A 301 15.18 -2.80 -0.10
N ILE A 302 14.79 -3.42 -1.20
CA ILE A 302 14.91 -2.85 -2.54
C ILE A 302 13.64 -3.13 -3.35
N PHE A 303 13.11 -2.10 -4.00
CA PHE A 303 12.09 -2.22 -5.05
C PHE A 303 12.73 -1.94 -6.40
N ALA A 304 12.44 -2.76 -7.41
CA ALA A 304 13.02 -2.60 -8.74
C ALA A 304 12.00 -2.83 -9.86
N ASN A 305 11.83 -1.84 -10.74
CA ASN A 305 10.99 -1.92 -11.94
C ASN A 305 11.75 -1.41 -13.18
N PRO A 306 12.84 -2.09 -13.59
CA PRO A 306 13.61 -1.65 -14.74
C PRO A 306 12.89 -1.98 -16.06
N ASP A 307 13.35 -1.33 -17.13
CA ASP A 307 12.98 -1.69 -18.49
C ASP A 307 13.69 -2.98 -18.94
N GLY A 308 12.95 -3.85 -19.62
CA GLY A 308 13.49 -5.06 -20.25
C GLY A 308 13.16 -5.17 -21.73
N GLY A 309 12.78 -4.07 -22.39
CA GLY A 309 12.27 -4.09 -23.77
C GLY A 309 10.92 -4.79 -23.90
N ALA A 310 10.42 -4.98 -25.12
CA ALA A 310 9.17 -5.71 -25.36
C ALA A 310 9.38 -7.22 -25.09
N PRO A 311 8.47 -7.90 -24.34
CA PRO A 311 7.16 -7.45 -23.84
C PRO A 311 7.16 -7.01 -22.35
N ALA A 312 8.30 -6.62 -21.78
CA ALA A 312 8.48 -6.23 -20.39
C ALA A 312 8.98 -4.78 -20.21
N PRO A 313 8.28 -3.77 -20.77
CA PRO A 313 8.66 -2.38 -20.55
C PRO A 313 8.49 -2.00 -19.08
N ALA A 314 9.23 -0.99 -18.63
CA ALA A 314 8.98 -0.36 -17.33
C ALA A 314 7.53 0.16 -17.24
N ARG A 315 6.90 0.01 -16.07
CA ARG A 315 5.48 0.35 -15.88
C ARG A 315 5.23 1.58 -15.01
N ILE A 316 6.27 2.06 -14.32
CA ILE A 316 6.15 3.16 -13.36
C ILE A 316 6.21 4.50 -14.11
N ARG A 317 5.20 5.32 -13.92
CA ARG A 317 5.03 6.66 -14.50
C ARG A 317 5.79 7.67 -13.65
N LEU A 318 6.63 8.48 -14.31
CA LEU A 318 7.53 9.41 -13.63
C LEU A 318 6.80 10.41 -12.73
N LEU A 319 5.78 11.08 -13.27
CA LEU A 319 5.10 12.19 -12.58
C LEU A 319 4.29 11.74 -11.36
N TYR A 320 3.61 10.59 -11.47
CA TYR A 320 2.61 10.16 -10.48
C TYR A 320 3.15 9.15 -9.47
N GLU A 321 4.18 8.37 -9.83
CA GLU A 321 4.65 7.24 -9.04
C GLU A 321 6.14 7.38 -8.69
N ALA A 322 7.02 7.45 -9.69
CA ALA A 322 8.47 7.42 -9.44
C ALA A 322 8.97 8.68 -8.72
N ALA A 323 8.51 9.87 -9.12
CA ALA A 323 8.95 11.11 -8.49
C ALA A 323 8.47 11.23 -7.02
N PRO A 324 7.19 10.96 -6.69
CA PRO A 324 6.76 10.88 -5.30
C PRO A 324 7.51 9.84 -4.48
N ALA A 325 7.66 8.61 -5.00
CA ALA A 325 8.32 7.52 -4.28
C ALA A 325 9.84 7.74 -4.09
N ALA A 326 10.48 8.51 -4.97
CA ALA A 326 11.90 8.85 -4.83
C ALA A 326 12.14 10.07 -3.93
N PHE A 327 11.13 10.90 -3.72
CA PHE A 327 11.19 12.05 -2.81
C PHE A 327 10.96 11.64 -1.35
N VAL A 328 10.14 10.60 -1.14
CA VAL A 328 9.97 9.88 0.13
C VAL A 328 11.18 8.98 0.38
#